data_AF-A0A540NMR5-F1
#
_entry.id   AF-A0A540NMR5-F1
#
_cell.length_a   1.000
_cell.length_b   1.000
_cell.length_c   1.000
_cell.angle_alpha   90.00
_cell.angle_beta   90.00
_cell.angle_gamma   90.00
#
_symmetry.space_group_name_H-M   'P 1'
#
loop_
_entity.id
_entity.type
_entity.pdbx_description
1 polymer ?
#
loop_
_entity_poly.entity_id
_entity_poly.type
_entity_poly.pdbx_seq_one_letter_code
_entity_poly.pdbx_strand_id
1 'polypeptide(L)'
;MNSPNPNSLKSRFTKGLVKALIRINKNHPRSSSSSSISSSPREIRRRYHKIKTAAYASMACAVGRRRAWSRALLWKIRNKACNGGVVRRSIGSRSHYSIKKRVQQNKVNELRKVVPGGEGMDTWSLLEETAHYMKCLTTQVKVMRTIVEVYSTTTT
;
A
#
# COMPACT_ATOMS: atom_id res chain seq x y z
N MET A 1 -18.89 -5.45 -25.43
CA MET A 1 -18.72 -4.83 -24.09
C MET A 1 -18.17 -5.90 -23.15
N ASN A 2 -16.89 -5.83 -22.77
CA ASN A 2 -16.28 -6.87 -21.95
C ASN A 2 -16.65 -6.68 -20.48
N SER A 3 -17.51 -7.54 -19.94
CA SER A 3 -17.83 -7.59 -18.51
C SER A 3 -16.53 -7.75 -17.70
N PRO A 4 -16.22 -6.84 -16.76
CA PRO A 4 -14.98 -6.94 -16.01
C PRO A 4 -15.01 -8.20 -15.14
N ASN A 5 -14.06 -9.11 -15.37
CA ASN A 5 -13.92 -10.34 -14.58
C ASN A 5 -13.92 -9.98 -13.07
N PRO A 6 -14.93 -10.46 -12.30
CA PRO A 6 -15.09 -10.08 -10.90
C PRO A 6 -13.93 -10.56 -10.02
N ASN A 7 -13.20 -11.59 -10.48
CA ASN A 7 -12.02 -12.14 -9.81
C ASN A 7 -10.70 -11.48 -10.23
N SER A 8 -10.75 -10.51 -11.15
CA SER A 8 -9.56 -9.76 -11.54
C SER A 8 -8.97 -9.01 -10.33
N LEU A 9 -7.65 -8.87 -10.33
CA LEU A 9 -6.94 -8.07 -9.34
C LEU A 9 -7.52 -6.64 -9.25
N LYS A 10 -7.85 -6.05 -10.41
CA LYS A 10 -8.48 -4.73 -10.52
C LYS A 10 -9.82 -4.69 -9.77
N SER A 11 -10.72 -5.64 -10.03
CA SER A 11 -12.03 -5.72 -9.36
C SER A 11 -11.91 -5.86 -7.84
N ARG A 12 -11.09 -6.83 -7.39
CA ARG A 12 -10.86 -7.07 -5.96
C ARG A 12 -10.25 -5.86 -5.26
N PHE A 13 -9.29 -5.20 -5.91
CA PHE A 13 -8.73 -3.94 -5.43
C PHE A 13 -9.84 -2.91 -5.29
N THR A 14 -10.54 -2.57 -6.39
CA THR A 14 -11.54 -1.51 -6.42
C THR A 14 -12.58 -1.71 -5.33
N LYS A 15 -13.11 -2.93 -5.18
CA LYS A 15 -14.09 -3.27 -4.15
C LYS A 15 -13.55 -3.03 -2.73
N GLY A 16 -12.30 -3.40 -2.47
CA GLY A 16 -11.63 -3.14 -1.19
C GLY A 16 -11.42 -1.65 -0.93
N LEU A 17 -10.92 -0.93 -1.93
CA LEU A 17 -10.61 0.50 -1.80
C LEU A 17 -11.87 1.34 -1.61
N VAL A 18 -12.91 1.13 -2.42
CA VAL A 18 -14.19 1.86 -2.29
C VAL A 18 -14.79 1.65 -0.90
N LYS A 19 -14.81 0.40 -0.41
CA LYS A 19 -15.26 0.11 0.96
C LYS A 19 -14.44 0.86 2.01
N ALA A 20 -13.12 0.94 1.84
CA ALA A 20 -12.25 1.66 2.78
C ALA A 20 -12.45 3.18 2.71
N LEU A 21 -12.66 3.76 1.53
CA LEU A 21 -12.95 5.18 1.35
C LEU A 21 -14.27 5.57 2.00
N ILE A 22 -15.33 4.76 1.83
CA ILE A 22 -16.61 4.96 2.51
C ILE A 22 -16.42 4.98 4.03
N ARG A 23 -15.61 4.07 4.58
CA ARG A 23 -15.30 4.05 6.03
C ARG A 23 -14.52 5.29 6.48
N ILE A 24 -13.55 5.74 5.71
CA ILE A 24 -12.79 6.96 6.01
C ILE A 24 -13.71 8.18 6.02
N ASN A 25 -14.65 8.26 5.09
CA ASN A 25 -15.62 9.35 5.00
C ASN A 25 -16.63 9.32 6.17
N LYS A 26 -17.13 8.14 6.55
CA LYS A 26 -18.05 7.98 7.70
C LYS A 26 -17.42 8.34 9.04
N ASN A 27 -16.13 8.03 9.21
CA ASN A 27 -15.39 8.33 10.44
C ASN A 27 -14.87 9.77 10.51
N HIS A 28 -15.22 10.61 9.53
CA HIS A 28 -15.06 12.04 9.66
C HIS A 28 -16.27 12.51 10.49
N PRO A 29 -16.08 12.99 11.73
CA PRO A 29 -17.16 13.73 12.37
C PRO A 29 -17.48 14.89 11.43
N ARG A 30 -18.67 14.87 10.80
CA ARG A 30 -19.28 16.11 10.34
C ARG A 30 -19.31 16.94 11.62
N SER A 31 -18.43 17.93 11.74
CA SER A 31 -18.49 18.87 12.84
C SER A 31 -19.90 19.44 12.82
N SER A 32 -20.74 18.95 13.72
CA SER A 32 -22.05 19.51 14.03
C SER A 32 -21.79 20.83 14.75
N SER A 33 -21.31 21.82 13.99
CA SER A 33 -21.16 23.24 14.34
C SER A 33 -20.44 23.93 13.18
N SER A 34 -21.25 24.57 12.33
CA SER A 34 -20.93 25.76 11.53
C SER A 34 -19.46 26.24 11.54
N SER A 35 -18.65 25.70 10.64
CA SER A 35 -17.44 26.39 10.13
C SER A 35 -16.90 25.66 8.89
N SER A 36 -17.60 25.80 7.77
CA SER A 36 -16.99 25.69 6.44
C SER A 36 -15.99 26.86 6.31
N ILE A 37 -14.71 26.69 6.00
CA ILE A 37 -14.24 26.45 4.63
C ILE A 37 -12.78 25.91 4.59
N SER A 38 -12.05 25.85 5.70
CA SER A 38 -10.63 25.48 5.69
C SER A 38 -10.37 24.21 6.50
N SER A 39 -10.28 23.06 5.81
CA SER A 39 -9.65 21.90 6.43
C SER A 39 -8.21 22.26 6.74
N SER A 40 -7.84 22.34 8.03
CA SER A 40 -6.46 22.59 8.44
C SER A 40 -5.48 21.72 7.63
N PRO A 41 -4.30 22.25 7.22
CA PRO A 41 -3.28 21.46 6.52
C PRO A 41 -2.95 20.13 7.22
N ARG A 42 -3.08 20.08 8.55
CA ARG A 42 -2.93 18.86 9.35
C ARG A 42 -3.99 17.81 9.02
N GLU A 43 -5.25 18.20 8.86
CA GLU A 43 -6.35 17.30 8.53
C GLU A 43 -6.27 16.79 7.09
N ILE A 44 -5.86 17.65 6.15
CA ILE A 44 -5.57 17.24 4.76
C ILE A 44 -4.47 16.17 4.74
N ARG A 45 -3.36 16.39 5.46
CA ARG A 45 -2.28 15.40 5.59
C ARG A 45 -2.79 14.10 6.23
N ARG A 46 -3.58 14.18 7.30
CA ARG A 46 -4.15 12.98 7.95
C ARG A 46 -5.03 12.17 7.00
N ARG A 47 -5.91 12.83 6.25
CA ARG A 47 -6.76 12.19 5.23
C ARG A 47 -5.94 11.54 4.13
N TYR A 48 -4.94 12.24 3.61
CA TYR A 48 -4.01 11.69 2.63
C TYR A 48 -3.33 10.41 3.13
N HIS A 49 -2.84 10.39 4.37
CA HIS A 49 -2.20 9.19 4.94
C HIS A 49 -3.17 8.03 5.13
N LYS A 50 -4.41 8.30 5.55
CA LYS A 50 -5.47 7.27 5.65
C LYS A 50 -5.78 6.68 4.28
N ILE A 51 -5.96 7.51 3.26
CA ILE A 51 -6.24 7.09 1.88
C ILE A 51 -5.07 6.28 1.31
N LYS A 52 -3.83 6.75 1.47
CA LYS A 52 -2.61 6.03 1.05
C LYS A 52 -2.53 4.65 1.71
N THR A 53 -2.76 4.59 3.01
CA THR A 53 -2.72 3.32 3.77
C THR A 53 -3.84 2.38 3.31
N ALA A 54 -5.06 2.88 3.10
CA ALA A 54 -6.18 2.12 2.58
C ALA A 54 -5.93 1.57 1.17
N ALA A 55 -5.30 2.35 0.31
CA ALA A 55 -4.91 1.92 -1.04
C ALA A 55 -3.89 0.78 -0.99
N TYR A 56 -2.85 0.89 -0.15
CA TYR A 56 -1.87 -0.19 0.04
C TYR A 56 -2.49 -1.44 0.67
N ALA A 57 -3.34 -1.29 1.68
CA ALA A 57 -4.04 -2.41 2.31
C ALA A 57 -4.96 -3.13 1.32
N SER A 58 -5.73 -2.38 0.53
CA SER A 58 -6.66 -2.95 -0.47
C SER A 58 -5.89 -3.67 -1.57
N MET A 59 -4.78 -3.11 -2.04
CA MET A 59 -3.88 -3.75 -2.99
C MET A 59 -3.35 -5.09 -2.48
N ALA A 60 -2.78 -5.11 -1.26
CA ALA A 60 -2.21 -6.32 -0.68
C ALA A 60 -3.29 -7.38 -0.41
N CYS A 61 -4.44 -7.00 0.13
CA CYS A 61 -5.57 -7.92 0.33
C CYS A 61 -6.09 -8.51 -0.99
N ALA A 62 -6.11 -7.73 -2.08
CA ALA A 62 -6.53 -8.20 -3.40
C ALA A 62 -5.57 -9.24 -3.98
N VAL A 63 -4.28 -9.11 -3.69
CA VAL A 63 -3.25 -10.09 -4.09
C VAL A 63 -3.31 -11.35 -3.20
N GLY A 64 -3.60 -11.18 -1.93
CA GLY A 64 -3.77 -12.27 -0.97
C GLY A 64 -2.46 -12.73 -0.31
N ARG A 65 -2.57 -13.80 0.49
CA ARG A 65 -1.52 -14.28 1.40
C ARG A 65 -0.39 -15.07 0.72
N ARG A 66 -0.53 -15.40 -0.57
CA ARG A 66 0.48 -16.20 -1.29
C ARG A 66 1.74 -15.40 -1.63
N ARG A 67 1.66 -14.07 -1.63
CA ARG A 67 2.79 -13.19 -1.95
C ARG A 67 3.46 -12.68 -0.68
N ALA A 68 4.77 -12.84 -0.60
CA ALA A 68 5.57 -12.44 0.55
C ALA A 68 5.51 -10.91 0.76
N TRP A 69 5.59 -10.13 -0.33
CA TRP A 69 5.49 -8.67 -0.23
C TRP A 69 4.11 -8.21 0.27
N SER A 70 3.04 -8.92 -0.11
CA SER A 70 1.67 -8.61 0.32
C SER A 70 1.54 -8.81 1.84
N ARG A 71 2.05 -9.94 2.36
CA ARG A 71 2.06 -10.23 3.80
C ARG A 71 2.88 -9.20 4.57
N ALA A 72 4.08 -8.88 4.08
CA ALA A 72 4.96 -7.89 4.70
C ALA A 72 4.31 -6.51 4.75
N LEU A 73 3.65 -6.10 3.67
CA LEU A 73 2.92 -4.82 3.59
C LEU A 73 1.73 -4.78 4.56
N LEU A 74 0.93 -5.85 4.63
CA LEU A 74 -0.18 -5.94 5.59
C LEU A 74 0.31 -5.94 7.04
N TRP A 75 1.39 -6.67 7.33
CA TRP A 75 2.00 -6.67 8.65
C TRP A 75 2.52 -5.29 9.04
N LYS A 76 3.17 -4.57 8.11
CA LYS A 76 3.62 -3.19 8.31
C LYS A 76 2.45 -2.26 8.61
N ILE A 77 1.33 -2.38 7.88
CA ILE A 77 0.13 -1.56 8.10
C ILE A 77 -0.50 -1.85 9.46
N ARG A 78 -0.66 -3.12 9.84
CA ARG A 78 -1.23 -3.53 11.13
C ARG A 78 -0.37 -3.03 12.30
N ASN A 79 0.94 -3.23 12.20
CA ASN A 79 1.85 -2.81 13.26
C ASN A 79 2.05 -1.30 13.32
N LYS A 80 1.81 -0.54 12.25
CA LYS A 80 1.86 0.92 12.30
C LYS A 80 0.75 1.50 13.19
N ALA A 81 -0.36 0.79 13.37
CA ALA A 81 -1.42 1.17 14.31
C ALA A 81 -1.05 0.85 15.78
N CYS A 82 -0.29 -0.22 16.02
CA CYS A 82 0.12 -0.66 17.36
C CYS A 82 1.45 -0.01 17.83
N ASN A 83 2.37 0.29 16.92
CA ASN A 83 3.69 0.88 17.22
C ASN A 83 3.66 2.41 17.38
N GLY A 84 2.48 3.03 17.53
CA GLY A 84 2.36 4.40 18.02
C GLY A 84 2.93 4.59 19.45
N GLY A 85 3.22 3.49 20.17
CA GLY A 85 3.85 3.50 21.49
C GLY A 85 5.03 2.53 21.68
N VAL A 86 5.51 1.84 20.64
CA VAL A 86 6.64 0.91 20.78
C VAL A 86 7.70 1.21 19.71
N VAL A 87 8.70 1.98 20.13
CA VAL A 87 10.03 2.03 19.50
C VAL A 87 10.45 0.59 19.23
N ARG A 88 10.58 0.20 17.97
CA ARG A 88 11.17 -1.10 17.64
C ARG A 88 12.64 -1.03 18.02
N ARG A 89 12.99 -1.58 19.19
CA ARG A 89 14.35 -2.04 19.47
C ARG A 89 14.69 -3.04 18.37
N SER A 90 15.71 -2.70 17.59
CA SER A 90 16.34 -3.61 16.65
C SER A 90 16.95 -4.78 17.42
N ILE A 91 16.28 -5.92 17.44
CA ILE A 91 16.90 -7.20 17.83
C ILE A 91 17.72 -7.63 16.61
N GLY A 92 19.04 -7.65 16.81
CA GLY A 92 20.01 -7.92 15.77
C GLY A 92 19.90 -9.34 15.21
N SER A 93 20.23 -9.46 13.93
CA SER A 93 20.92 -10.64 13.42
C SER A 93 22.22 -10.16 12.78
N ARG A 94 23.33 -10.42 13.47
CA ARG A 94 24.66 -10.39 12.85
C ARG A 94 24.70 -11.60 11.93
N SER A 95 24.66 -11.38 10.62
CA SER A 95 25.01 -12.42 9.64
C SER A 95 26.25 -11.96 8.90
N HIS A 96 27.37 -12.54 9.31
CA HIS A 96 28.69 -12.37 8.72
C HIS A 96 28.76 -13.20 7.44
N TYR A 97 28.61 -12.62 6.24
CA TYR A 97 29.12 -13.24 5.00
C TYR A 97 29.38 -12.23 3.88
N SER A 98 30.65 -12.20 3.45
CA SER A 98 31.22 -11.79 2.16
C SER A 98 31.11 -10.33 1.66
N ILE A 99 32.19 -9.58 1.93
CA ILE A 99 32.72 -8.55 1.04
C ILE A 99 33.14 -9.23 -0.27
N LYS A 100 32.30 -9.24 -1.32
CA LYS A 100 32.70 -9.43 -2.75
C LYS A 100 31.48 -9.47 -3.71
N LYS A 101 31.00 -8.28 -4.15
CA LYS A 101 30.38 -7.99 -5.48
C LYS A 101 29.85 -6.55 -5.53
N ARG A 102 30.74 -5.55 -5.51
CA ARG A 102 30.44 -4.16 -5.14
C ARG A 102 29.55 -3.33 -6.09
N VAL A 103 29.06 -3.87 -7.21
CA VAL A 103 28.21 -3.09 -8.15
C VAL A 103 26.84 -3.75 -8.42
N GLN A 104 26.81 -5.04 -8.77
CA GLN A 104 25.53 -5.76 -8.98
C GLN A 104 24.78 -5.98 -7.66
N GLN A 105 25.51 -6.24 -6.56
CA GLN A 105 24.89 -6.42 -5.25
C GLN A 105 24.24 -5.13 -4.76
N ASN A 106 24.74 -3.97 -5.15
CA ASN A 106 24.14 -2.68 -4.76
C ASN A 106 22.73 -2.54 -5.33
N LYS A 107 22.52 -2.83 -6.62
CA LYS A 107 21.18 -2.74 -7.24
C LYS A 107 20.19 -3.72 -6.63
N VAL A 108 20.62 -4.95 -6.36
CA VAL A 108 19.78 -5.95 -5.67
C VAL A 108 19.46 -5.49 -4.24
N ASN A 109 20.43 -4.93 -3.52
CA ASN A 109 20.23 -4.39 -2.17
C ASN A 109 19.28 -3.18 -2.16
N GLU A 110 19.35 -2.30 -3.16
CA GLU A 110 18.36 -1.23 -3.31
C GLU A 110 16.96 -1.79 -3.57
N LEU A 111 16.87 -2.85 -4.38
CA LEU A 111 15.59 -3.51 -4.65
C LEU A 111 14.97 -4.09 -3.36
N ARG A 112 15.79 -4.69 -2.49
CA ARG A 112 15.37 -5.21 -1.18
C ARG A 112 14.72 -4.14 -0.29
N LYS A 113 15.19 -2.88 -0.38
CA LYS A 113 14.67 -1.76 0.41
C LYS A 113 13.32 -1.24 -0.09
N VAL A 114 13.04 -1.36 -1.40
CA VAL A 114 11.80 -0.83 -2.01
C VAL A 114 10.68 -1.85 -2.10
N VAL A 115 11.01 -3.15 -2.18
CA VAL A 115 10.03 -4.24 -2.17
C VAL A 115 9.65 -4.53 -0.72
N PRO A 116 8.35 -4.49 -0.34
CA PRO A 116 7.95 -4.80 1.02
C PRO A 116 8.44 -6.19 1.46
N GLY A 117 9.25 -6.27 2.53
CA GLY A 117 9.81 -7.53 3.04
C GLY A 117 10.95 -8.10 2.19
N GLY A 118 11.50 -7.32 1.27
CA GLY A 118 12.61 -7.75 0.40
C GLY A 118 13.92 -8.01 1.15
N GLU A 119 14.09 -7.50 2.36
CA GLU A 119 15.31 -7.66 3.15
C GLU A 119 15.65 -9.13 3.43
N GLY A 120 14.64 -9.99 3.60
CA GLY A 120 14.81 -11.41 3.91
C GLY A 120 14.64 -12.37 2.73
N MET A 121 14.45 -11.89 1.50
CA MET A 121 14.21 -12.75 0.32
C MET A 121 15.51 -13.28 -0.28
N ASP A 122 15.54 -14.44 -0.94
CA ASP A 122 16.65 -14.74 -1.86
C ASP A 122 16.51 -13.90 -3.15
N THR A 123 17.56 -13.85 -3.97
CA THR A 123 17.58 -12.99 -5.19
C THR A 123 16.51 -13.39 -6.21
N TRP A 124 16.19 -14.68 -6.35
CA TRP A 124 15.21 -15.15 -7.32
C TRP A 124 13.79 -14.79 -6.86
N SER A 125 13.44 -15.12 -5.62
CA SER A 125 12.16 -14.73 -5.02
C SER A 125 11.98 -13.21 -5.01
N LEU A 126 13.05 -12.44 -4.77
CA LEU A 126 13.01 -10.99 -4.82
C LEU A 126 12.60 -10.47 -6.20
N LEU A 127 13.15 -11.03 -7.29
CA LEU A 127 12.83 -10.61 -8.65
C LEU A 127 11.39 -10.98 -9.03
N GLU A 128 10.93 -12.18 -8.66
CA GLU A 128 9.54 -12.60 -8.91
C GLU A 128 8.54 -11.71 -8.15
N GLU A 129 8.79 -11.49 -6.86
CA GLU A 129 7.95 -10.64 -6.02
C GLU A 129 7.99 -9.17 -6.49
N THR A 130 9.14 -8.69 -7.00
CA THR A 130 9.27 -7.36 -7.61
C THR A 130 8.40 -7.20 -8.85
N ALA A 131 8.50 -8.13 -9.81
CA ALA A 131 7.71 -8.07 -11.03
C ALA A 131 6.21 -8.06 -10.72
N HIS A 132 5.81 -8.91 -9.77
CA HIS A 132 4.43 -8.96 -9.30
C HIS A 132 4.02 -7.66 -8.58
N TYR A 133 4.89 -7.10 -7.74
CA TYR A 133 4.63 -5.85 -7.01
C TYR A 133 4.49 -4.68 -7.99
N MET A 134 5.36 -4.56 -8.99
CA MET A 134 5.25 -3.55 -10.06
C MET A 134 3.91 -3.63 -10.79
N LYS A 135 3.48 -4.84 -11.20
CA LYS A 135 2.16 -5.05 -11.82
C LYS A 135 1.01 -4.58 -10.92
N CYS A 136 1.13 -4.81 -9.60
CA CYS A 136 0.14 -4.37 -8.63
C CYS A 136 0.15 -2.84 -8.46
N LEU A 137 1.31 -2.19 -8.46
CA LEU A 137 1.44 -0.73 -8.41
C LEU A 137 0.81 -0.08 -9.65
N THR A 138 1.06 -0.61 -10.84
CA THR A 138 0.39 -0.13 -12.06
C THR A 138 -1.13 -0.28 -11.95
N THR A 139 -1.60 -1.40 -11.40
CA THR A 139 -3.03 -1.62 -11.16
C THR A 139 -3.60 -0.64 -10.14
N GLN A 140 -2.87 -0.35 -9.06
CA GLN A 140 -3.24 0.65 -8.05
C GLN A 140 -3.48 2.01 -8.68
N VAL A 141 -2.53 2.50 -9.48
CA VAL A 141 -2.65 3.80 -10.16
C VAL A 141 -3.85 3.82 -11.10
N LYS A 142 -4.06 2.75 -11.89
CA LYS A 142 -5.22 2.65 -12.79
C LYS A 142 -6.54 2.69 -12.02
N VAL A 143 -6.67 1.92 -10.94
CA VAL A 143 -7.89 1.91 -10.11
C VAL A 143 -8.16 3.29 -9.52
N MET A 144 -7.15 3.94 -8.96
CA MET A 144 -7.31 5.26 -8.35
C MET A 144 -7.72 6.32 -9.38
N ARG A 145 -7.13 6.30 -10.58
CA ARG A 145 -7.52 7.20 -11.68
C ARG A 145 -8.95 6.96 -12.12
N THR A 146 -9.35 5.71 -12.37
CA THR A 146 -10.72 5.37 -12.75
C THR A 146 -11.74 5.82 -11.69
N ILE A 147 -11.42 5.67 -10.40
CA ILE A 147 -12.29 6.17 -9.33
C ILE A 147 -12.45 7.69 -9.47
N VAL A 148 -11.36 8.45 -9.58
CA VAL A 148 -11.43 9.91 -9.73
C VAL A 148 -12.26 10.30 -10.95
N GLU A 149 -12.02 9.68 -12.11
CA GLU A 149 -12.73 9.93 -13.36
C GLU A 149 -14.25 9.69 -13.22
N VAL A 150 -14.67 8.58 -12.62
CA VAL A 150 -16.09 8.28 -12.38
C VAL A 150 -16.73 9.34 -11.46
N TYR A 151 -16.05 9.77 -10.40
CA TYR A 151 -16.61 10.78 -9.48
C TYR A 151 -16.53 12.21 -10.02
N SER A 152 -15.57 12.53 -10.89
CA SER A 152 -15.49 13.83 -11.56
C SER A 152 -16.59 13.99 -12.61
N THR A 153 -16.85 12.95 -13.40
CA THR A 153 -17.92 12.95 -14.43
C THR A 153 -19.32 12.96 -13.82
N THR A 154 -19.51 12.39 -12.62
CA THR A 154 -20.81 12.43 -11.93
C THR A 154 -21.15 13.80 -11.34
N THR A 155 -20.19 14.74 -11.26
CA THR A 155 -20.40 16.08 -10.67
C THR A 155 -20.61 17.17 -11.74
N THR A 156 -20.84 16.79 -13.00
CA THR A 156 -21.15 17.71 -14.13
C THR A 156 -22.51 17.35 -14.69
#